data_AF-A0A345C352-F1
#
_entry.id   AF-A0A345C352-F1
#
_cell.length_a   1.000
_cell.length_b   1.000
_cell.length_c   1.000
_cell.angle_alpha   90.00
_cell.angle_beta   90.00
_cell.angle_gamma   90.00
#
_symmetry.space_group_name_H-M   'P 1'
#
loop_
_entity.id
_entity.type
_entity.pdbx_description
1 polymer ?
#
loop_
_entity_poly.entity_id
_entity_poly.type
_entity_poly.pdbx_seq_one_letter_code
_entity_poly.pdbx_strand_id
1 'polypeptide(L)'
;MSVSTDLAAIKIIADTTQEQSTSAVLQRAVKNLVDNVTYIHYAAWYEGNTEKVAIAADSNDTYAGTLSFPVSQNEGEEEIGTLVVATKESVAFDVTDLNTLQKVADYIGKWKNVH
;
A
#
# COMPACT_ATOMS: atom_id res chain seq x y z
N MET A 1 13.56 -5.18 12.36
CA MET A 1 12.35 -6.00 12.62
C MET A 1 11.71 -6.25 11.26
N SER A 2 11.42 -7.49 10.88
CA SER A 2 10.84 -7.89 9.57
C SER A 2 9.91 -9.08 9.82
N VAL A 3 8.78 -8.82 10.48
CA VAL A 3 7.74 -9.83 10.75
C VAL A 3 6.36 -9.19 10.60
N SER A 4 6.20 -7.96 11.10
CA SER A 4 4.94 -7.21 11.02
C SER A 4 4.56 -6.86 9.58
N THR A 5 5.54 -6.38 8.79
CA THR A 5 5.38 -6.03 7.37
C THR A 5 5.14 -7.27 6.51
N ASP A 6 5.82 -8.38 6.81
CA ASP A 6 5.64 -9.67 6.13
C ASP A 6 4.26 -10.28 6.42
N LEU A 7 3.77 -10.16 7.66
CA LEU A 7 2.42 -10.61 8.03
C LEU A 7 1.32 -9.77 7.36
N ALA A 8 1.53 -8.46 7.24
CA ALA A 8 0.62 -7.59 6.50
C ALA A 8 0.59 -7.98 5.01
N ALA A 9 1.75 -8.21 4.40
CA ALA A 9 1.85 -8.65 3.00
C ALA A 9 1.14 -10.00 2.77
N ILE A 10 1.32 -10.97 3.67
CA ILE A 10 0.64 -12.28 3.59
C ILE A 10 -0.89 -12.12 3.70
N LYS A 11 -1.38 -11.29 4.62
CA LYS A 11 -2.83 -11.04 4.76
C LYS A 11 -3.42 -10.37 3.52
N ILE A 12 -2.69 -9.44 2.90
CA ILE A 12 -3.09 -8.77 1.65
C ILE A 12 -3.22 -9.79 0.51
N ILE A 13 -2.25 -10.70 0.40
CA ILE A 13 -2.23 -11.79 -0.59
C ILE A 13 -3.35 -12.82 -0.31
N ALA A 14 -3.68 -13.06 0.95
CA ALA A 14 -4.76 -13.98 1.33
C ALA A 14 -6.16 -13.40 1.05
N ASP A 15 -6.38 -12.12 1.40
CA ASP A 15 -7.67 -11.44 1.22
C ASP A 15 -8.03 -11.24 -0.27
N THR A 16 -7.03 -11.02 -1.13
CA THR A 16 -7.17 -10.93 -2.61
C THR A 16 -7.71 -12.20 -3.26
N THR A 17 -7.66 -13.35 -2.57
CA THR A 17 -8.11 -14.65 -3.13
C THR A 17 -9.61 -14.90 -2.92
N GLN A 18 -10.29 -14.13 -2.05
CA GLN A 18 -11.69 -14.37 -1.66
C GLN A 18 -12.71 -13.28 -2.08
N GLU A 19 -12.27 -12.10 -2.52
CA GLU A 19 -13.18 -10.96 -2.80
C GLU A 19 -13.28 -10.60 -4.29
N GLN A 20 -14.51 -10.31 -4.76
CA GLN A 20 -14.82 -9.99 -6.16
C GLN A 20 -14.76 -8.48 -6.49
N SER A 21 -14.48 -7.60 -5.53
CA SER A 21 -14.55 -6.14 -5.73
C SER A 21 -13.20 -5.49 -5.46
N THR A 22 -12.60 -4.92 -6.51
CA THR A 22 -11.28 -4.29 -6.51
C THR A 22 -11.11 -3.24 -5.42
N SER A 23 -12.11 -2.38 -5.20
CA SER A 23 -12.07 -1.38 -4.14
C SER A 23 -12.04 -1.99 -2.72
N ALA A 24 -12.73 -3.11 -2.47
CA ALA A 24 -12.77 -3.73 -1.15
C ALA A 24 -11.43 -4.37 -0.76
N VAL A 25 -10.81 -5.04 -1.73
CA VAL A 25 -9.47 -5.64 -1.60
C VAL A 25 -8.42 -4.56 -1.34
N LEU A 26 -8.44 -3.48 -2.13
CA LEU A 26 -7.54 -2.34 -1.95
C LEU A 26 -7.72 -1.71 -0.56
N GLN A 27 -8.96 -1.52 -0.13
CA GLN A 27 -9.31 -0.96 1.18
C GLN A 27 -8.81 -1.84 2.33
N ARG A 28 -8.99 -3.16 2.27
CA ARG A 28 -8.42 -4.08 3.26
C ARG A 28 -6.91 -4.05 3.24
N ALA A 29 -6.30 -3.93 2.05
CA ALA A 29 -4.86 -3.97 1.94
C ALA A 29 -4.19 -2.76 2.60
N VAL A 30 -4.65 -1.56 2.28
CA VAL A 30 -4.16 -0.34 2.94
C VAL A 30 -4.48 -0.35 4.43
N LYS A 31 -5.65 -0.88 4.83
CA LYS A 31 -6.01 -1.03 6.25
C LYS A 31 -5.09 -1.99 7.00
N ASN A 32 -4.74 -3.13 6.39
CA ASN A 32 -3.82 -4.09 6.99
C ASN A 32 -2.41 -3.50 7.19
N LEU A 33 -1.95 -2.61 6.30
CA LEU A 33 -0.68 -1.90 6.50
C LEU A 33 -0.72 -1.03 7.75
N VAL A 34 -1.77 -0.22 7.94
CA VAL A 34 -1.91 0.63 9.14
C VAL A 34 -2.15 -0.20 10.40
N ASP A 35 -3.00 -1.24 10.34
CA ASP A 35 -3.37 -2.03 11.52
C ASP A 35 -2.25 -2.97 11.99
N ASN A 36 -1.35 -3.42 11.11
CA ASN A 36 -0.31 -4.40 11.46
C ASN A 36 1.12 -3.81 11.47
N VAL A 37 1.36 -2.66 10.84
CA VAL A 37 2.68 -2.02 10.82
C VAL A 37 2.63 -0.77 11.68
N THR A 38 3.12 -0.86 12.92
CA THR A 38 2.93 0.15 13.98
C THR A 38 3.46 1.54 13.64
N TYR A 39 4.45 1.63 12.76
CA TYR A 39 5.02 2.91 12.31
C TYR A 39 4.33 3.47 11.06
N ILE A 40 3.45 2.72 10.40
CA ILE A 40 2.62 3.23 9.30
C ILE A 40 1.34 3.79 9.92
N HIS A 41 1.19 5.11 9.81
CA HIS A 41 0.07 5.84 10.37
C HIS A 41 -1.00 6.16 9.33
N TYR A 42 -0.65 6.05 8.05
CA TYR A 42 -1.53 6.29 6.91
C TYR A 42 -1.10 5.43 5.74
N ALA A 43 -2.08 4.89 5.03
CA ALA A 43 -1.86 4.21 3.76
C ALA A 43 -3.01 4.51 2.81
N ALA A 44 -2.70 4.77 1.54
CA ALA A 44 -3.70 4.99 0.51
C ALA A 44 -3.25 4.44 -0.83
N TRP A 45 -4.22 3.98 -1.61
CA TRP A 45 -4.01 3.60 -3.00
C TRP A 45 -4.69 4.62 -3.91
N TYR A 46 -3.92 5.15 -4.86
CA TYR A 46 -4.38 6.08 -5.89
C TYR A 46 -4.42 5.38 -7.25
N GLU A 47 -5.45 5.66 -8.04
CA GLU A 47 -5.51 5.30 -9.45
C GLU A 47 -5.11 6.52 -10.29
N GLY A 48 -4.00 6.38 -11.03
CA GLY A 48 -3.34 7.51 -11.69
C GLY A 48 -2.96 8.64 -10.74
N ASN A 49 -3.00 9.88 -11.23
CA ASN A 49 -2.49 11.05 -10.49
C ASN A 49 -3.48 11.69 -9.50
N THR A 50 -4.74 11.24 -9.42
CA THR A 50 -5.78 12.05 -8.77
C THR A 50 -6.91 11.30 -8.05
N GLU A 51 -7.15 10.02 -8.32
CA GLU A 51 -8.32 9.33 -7.75
C GLU A 51 -7.94 8.45 -6.57
N LYS A 52 -8.44 8.80 -5.38
CA LYS A 52 -8.26 8.00 -4.15
C LYS A 52 -9.24 6.82 -4.17
N VAL A 53 -8.72 5.62 -4.37
CA VAL A 53 -9.56 4.42 -4.45
C VAL A 53 -9.69 3.71 -3.09
N ALA A 54 -8.67 3.81 -2.25
CA ALA A 54 -8.67 3.23 -0.91
C ALA A 54 -7.83 4.06 0.05
N ILE A 55 -8.30 4.21 1.29
CA ILE A 55 -7.65 5.03 2.32
C ILE A 55 -7.79 4.36 3.68
N ALA A 56 -6.66 4.15 4.35
CA ALA A 56 -6.60 3.82 5.77
C ALA A 56 -5.98 5.01 6.53
N ALA A 57 -6.79 5.57 7.44
CA ALA A 57 -6.55 6.77 8.25
C ALA A 57 -6.78 8.13 7.54
N ASP A 58 -7.06 9.15 8.36
CA ASP A 58 -7.46 10.48 7.90
C ASP A 58 -6.25 11.26 7.35
N SER A 59 -6.36 11.88 6.17
CA SER A 59 -5.23 12.58 5.54
C SER A 59 -4.94 13.96 6.14
N ASN A 60 -5.69 14.38 7.15
CA ASN A 60 -5.58 15.70 7.80
C ASN A 60 -4.47 15.79 8.86
N ASP A 61 -3.74 14.68 9.10
CA ASP A 61 -2.62 14.65 10.03
C ASP A 61 -1.32 15.16 9.38
N THR A 62 -0.46 15.76 10.21
CA THR A 62 0.91 16.10 9.80
C THR A 62 1.80 14.86 9.92
N TYR A 63 2.28 14.35 8.80
CA TYR A 63 3.19 13.22 8.75
C TYR A 63 4.65 13.70 8.71
N ALA A 64 5.52 13.00 9.44
CA ALA A 64 6.96 13.27 9.47
C ALA A 64 7.69 12.70 8.24
N GLY A 65 7.13 11.64 7.63
CA GLY A 65 7.65 11.05 6.41
C GLY A 65 6.55 10.42 5.56
N THR A 66 6.65 10.58 4.25
CA THR A 66 5.74 9.98 3.27
C THR A 66 6.55 9.30 2.18
N LEU A 67 6.14 8.10 1.82
CA LEU A 67 6.70 7.34 0.70
C LEU A 67 5.60 7.01 -0.30
N SER A 68 5.96 7.09 -1.58
CA SER A 68 5.08 6.77 -2.69
C SER A 68 5.75 5.70 -3.54
N PHE A 69 5.00 4.64 -3.81
CA PHE A 69 5.41 3.50 -4.62
C PHE A 69 4.50 3.46 -5.86
N PRO A 70 4.94 4.08 -6.97
CA PRO A 70 4.22 4.00 -8.23
C PRO A 70 4.28 2.58 -8.76
N VAL A 71 3.17 2.13 -9.34
CA VAL A 71 3.05 0.80 -9.94
C VAL A 71 2.67 0.98 -11.39
N SER A 72 3.52 0.47 -12.28
CA SER A 72 3.28 0.40 -13.72
C SER A 72 3.19 -1.05 -14.15
N GLN A 73 2.48 -1.30 -15.24
CA GLN A 73 2.31 -2.65 -15.78
C GLN A 73 3.63 -3.21 -16.33
N ASN A 74 4.44 -2.36 -16.97
CA ASN A 74 5.83 -2.63 -17.33
C ASN A 74 6.71 -1.38 -17.11
N GLU A 75 8.02 -1.58 -17.15
CA GLU A 75 8.99 -0.49 -17.06
C GLU A 75 8.84 0.47 -18.25
N GLY A 76 8.47 1.73 -17.97
CA GLY A 76 8.21 2.75 -18.98
C GLY A 76 6.76 2.85 -19.49
N GLU A 77 5.83 2.05 -18.95
CA GLU A 77 4.40 2.14 -19.25
C GLU A 77 3.65 3.08 -18.28
N GLU A 78 2.38 3.34 -18.63
CA GLU A 78 1.47 4.17 -17.85
C GLU A 78 1.26 3.60 -16.43
N GLU A 79 1.28 4.50 -15.45
CA GLU A 79 1.13 4.14 -14.05
C GLU A 79 -0.32 3.69 -13.78
N ILE A 80 -0.48 2.43 -13.39
CA ILE A 80 -1.78 1.85 -13.07
C ILE A 80 -2.27 2.24 -11.66
N GLY A 81 -1.37 2.76 -10.83
CA GLY A 81 -1.70 3.37 -9.55
C GLY A 81 -0.49 3.57 -8.64
N THR A 82 -0.70 4.32 -7.56
CA THR A 82 0.33 4.65 -6.57
C THR A 82 -0.08 4.18 -5.18
N LEU A 83 0.78 3.40 -4.51
CA LEU A 83 0.65 3.15 -3.08
C LEU A 83 1.38 4.26 -2.31
N VAL A 84 0.67 5.01 -1.48
CA VAL A 84 1.25 6.04 -0.61
C VAL A 84 1.13 5.58 0.83
N VAL A 85 2.24 5.61 1.57
CA VAL A 85 2.27 5.36 3.01
C VAL A 85 2.91 6.53 3.71
N ALA A 86 2.40 6.86 4.91
CA ALA A 86 2.97 7.92 5.71
C ALA A 86 3.08 7.53 7.18
N THR A 87 4.04 8.16 7.85
CA THR A 87 4.40 7.93 9.24
C THR A 87 4.47 9.24 10.00
N LYS A 88 4.09 9.21 11.29
CA LYS A 88 4.30 10.32 12.22
C LYS A 88 5.66 10.24 12.92
N GLU A 89 6.40 9.14 12.75
CA GLU A 89 7.70 8.93 13.37
C GLU A 89 8.82 9.56 12.54
N SER A 90 9.80 10.18 13.20
CA SER A 90 10.90 10.87 12.51
C SER A 90 11.89 9.93 11.81
N VAL A 91 11.92 8.65 12.18
CA VAL A 91 12.74 7.60 11.57
C VAL A 91 11.94 6.30 11.58
N ALA A 92 11.29 5.95 10.48
CA ALA A 92 10.34 4.83 10.46
C ALA A 92 10.51 3.86 9.29
N PHE A 93 10.98 4.31 8.13
CA PHE A 93 11.15 3.44 6.96
C PHE A 93 12.62 3.05 6.78
N ASP A 94 12.92 1.76 6.89
CA ASP A 94 14.24 1.22 6.56
C ASP A 94 14.30 0.62 5.14
N VAL A 95 15.50 0.27 4.65
CA VAL A 95 15.71 -0.28 3.30
C VAL A 95 14.99 -1.61 3.07
N THR A 96 14.69 -2.36 4.12
CA THR A 96 13.93 -3.62 4.07
C THR A 96 12.44 -3.31 3.88
N ASP A 97 11.94 -2.30 4.59
CA ASP A 97 10.56 -1.82 4.45
C ASP A 97 10.26 -1.35 3.04
N LEU A 98 11.20 -0.65 2.40
CA LEU A 98 11.06 -0.20 1.00
C LEU A 98 10.81 -1.38 0.06
N ASN A 99 11.56 -2.47 0.21
CA ASN A 99 11.43 -3.64 -0.65
C ASN A 99 10.10 -4.38 -0.40
N THR A 100 9.69 -4.51 0.85
CA THR A 100 8.42 -5.18 1.18
C THR A 100 7.22 -4.36 0.73
N LEU A 101 7.23 -3.04 0.92
CA LEU A 101 6.17 -2.15 0.46
C LEU A 101 6.08 -2.09 -1.06
N GLN A 102 7.21 -2.09 -1.77
CA GLN A 102 7.22 -2.22 -3.23
C GLN A 102 6.58 -3.54 -3.68
N LYS A 103 6.92 -4.68 -3.05
CA LYS A 103 6.30 -5.97 -3.39
C LYS A 103 4.79 -5.98 -3.14
N VAL A 104 4.33 -5.35 -2.06
CA VAL A 104 2.90 -5.20 -1.78
C VAL A 104 2.24 -4.36 -2.87
N ALA A 105 2.84 -3.23 -3.25
CA ALA A 105 2.34 -2.37 -4.31
C ALA A 105 2.26 -3.14 -5.66
N ASP A 106 3.33 -3.85 -6.03
CA ASP A 106 3.37 -4.67 -7.25
C ASP A 106 2.31 -5.77 -7.25
N TYR A 107 2.08 -6.41 -6.10
CA TYR A 107 1.07 -7.47 -5.98
C TYR A 107 -0.34 -6.91 -6.13
N ILE A 108 -0.62 -5.77 -5.50
CA ILE A 108 -1.88 -5.04 -5.64
C ILE A 108 -2.10 -4.65 -7.10
N GLY A 109 -1.10 -4.08 -7.76
CA GLY A 109 -1.18 -3.69 -9.18
C GLY A 109 -1.43 -4.87 -10.11
N LYS A 110 -0.73 -6.00 -9.90
CA LYS A 110 -0.97 -7.23 -10.67
C LYS A 110 -2.38 -7.76 -10.50
N TRP A 111 -2.92 -7.77 -9.29
CA TRP A 111 -4.27 -8.26 -9.04
C TRP A 111 -5.33 -7.40 -9.74
N LYS A 112 -5.17 -6.07 -9.69
CA LYS A 112 -6.03 -5.10 -10.37
C LYS A 112 -6.01 -5.22 -11.89
N ASN A 113 -4.86 -5.55 -12.48
CA ASN A 113 -4.76 -5.73 -13.93
C ASN A 113 -5.53 -6.99 -14.42
N VAL A 114 -5.76 -7.96 -13.54
CA VAL A 114 -6.41 -9.23 -13.87
C VAL A 114 -7.94 -9.17 -13.68
N HIS A 115 -8.46 -8.23 -12.88
CA HIS A 115 -9.88 -8.11 -12.51
C HIS A 115 -10.42 -6.70 -12.73
#